data_AF-A0A2E8CPX0-F1
#
_entry.id   AF-A0A2E8CPX0-F1
#
_cell.length_a   1.000
_cell.length_b   1.000
_cell.length_c   1.000
_cell.angle_alpha   90.00
_cell.angle_beta   90.00
_cell.angle_gamma   90.00
#
_symmetry.space_group_name_H-M   'P 1'
#
loop_
_entity.id
_entity.type
_entity.pdbx_description
1 polymer ?
#
loop_
_entity_poly.entity_id
_entity_poly.type
_entity_poly.pdbx_seq_one_letter_code
_entity_poly.pdbx_strand_id
1 'polypeptide(L)'
;MAEKKTKLKAGCGIAMVFGAGFACGAIALFTTIMWIVPLSEGMREDESKQFITKHIAKQLELTEEQLKLAKPIIHAAIDQRNNRRREFVEADIKLTGEAFKEMKGILNQEQIKMGVTMLERWKQGKTRLIDKNFK
;
A
#
# COMPACT_ATOMS: atom_id res chain seq x y z
N MET A 1 57.15 14.10 27.18
CA MET A 1 56.30 13.65 26.07
C MET A 1 55.74 12.29 26.42
N ALA A 2 54.44 12.19 26.67
CA ALA A 2 53.74 10.90 26.79
C ALA A 2 52.28 11.12 26.39
N GLU A 3 51.84 10.33 25.42
CA GLU A 3 50.63 10.49 24.62
C GLU A 3 49.33 10.44 25.43
N LYS A 4 48.46 11.44 25.26
CA LYS A 4 47.04 11.36 25.65
C LYS A 4 46.32 10.42 24.67
N LYS A 5 46.13 9.16 25.06
CA LYS A 5 45.23 8.23 24.35
C LYS A 5 43.78 8.72 24.47
N THR A 6 43.24 9.21 23.37
CA THR A 6 41.82 9.61 23.20
C THR A 6 40.90 8.39 23.38
N LYS A 7 40.24 8.28 24.53
CA LYS A 7 39.10 7.38 24.77
C LYS A 7 37.81 8.05 24.28
N LEU A 8 37.62 8.12 22.98
CA LEU A 8 36.34 8.46 22.36
C LEU A 8 36.27 7.68 21.05
N LYS A 9 35.08 7.21 20.68
CA LYS A 9 34.70 6.59 19.39
C LYS A 9 34.53 5.06 19.33
N ALA A 10 33.88 4.45 20.33
CA ALA A 10 33.22 3.15 20.12
C ALA A 10 31.68 3.29 20.00
N GLY A 11 31.07 4.26 20.69
CA GLY A 11 29.60 4.42 20.72
C GLY A 11 28.97 4.99 19.43
N CYS A 12 29.63 5.92 18.72
CA CYS A 12 29.08 6.49 17.49
C CYS A 12 29.06 5.49 16.32
N GLY A 13 30.02 4.56 16.25
CA GLY A 13 30.08 3.57 15.17
C GLY A 13 28.93 2.57 15.25
N ILE A 14 28.58 2.12 16.46
CA ILE A 14 27.47 1.21 16.69
C ILE A 14 26.15 1.90 16.35
N ALA A 15 25.90 3.11 16.85
CA ALA A 15 24.67 3.86 16.54
C ALA A 15 24.51 4.15 15.03
N MET A 16 25.61 4.45 14.31
CA MET A 16 25.56 4.64 12.85
C MET A 16 25.26 3.34 12.10
N VAL A 17 25.85 2.21 12.50
CA VAL A 17 25.60 0.91 11.84
C VAL A 17 24.17 0.43 12.08
N PHE A 18 23.65 0.60 13.30
CA PHE A 18 22.24 0.30 13.61
C PHE A 18 21.28 1.27 12.90
N GLY A 19 21.60 2.57 12.84
CA GLY A 19 20.79 3.57 12.13
C GLY A 19 20.77 3.35 10.61
N ALA A 20 21.92 3.03 10.01
CA ALA A 20 22.03 2.70 8.59
C ALA A 20 21.32 1.37 8.26
N GLY A 21 21.44 0.36 9.11
CA GLY A 21 20.70 -0.90 8.97
C GLY A 21 19.18 -0.71 9.07
N PHE A 22 18.72 0.11 10.01
CA PHE A 22 17.30 0.48 10.15
C PHE A 22 16.79 1.26 8.94
N ALA A 23 17.56 2.23 8.44
CA ALA A 23 17.18 3.00 7.25
C ALA A 23 17.12 2.12 5.99
N CYS A 24 18.11 1.23 5.78
CA CYS A 24 18.08 0.26 4.69
C CYS A 24 16.90 -0.71 4.81
N GLY A 25 16.58 -1.19 6.01
CA GLY A 25 15.41 -2.03 6.25
C GLY A 25 14.09 -1.30 5.98
N ALA A 26 13.98 -0.03 6.37
CA ALA A 26 12.81 0.80 6.10
C ALA A 26 12.63 1.10 4.60
N ILE A 27 13.73 1.37 3.88
CA ILE A 27 13.71 1.58 2.43
C ILE A 27 13.34 0.28 1.70
N ALA A 28 13.91 -0.86 2.10
CA ALA A 28 13.56 -2.16 1.53
C ALA A 28 12.09 -2.54 1.80
N LEU A 29 11.57 -2.24 2.99
CA LEU A 29 10.16 -2.40 3.31
C LEU A 29 9.28 -1.50 2.42
N PHE A 30 9.67 -0.24 2.25
CA PHE A 30 8.96 0.72 1.41
C PHE A 30 8.90 0.29 -0.07
N THR A 31 10.02 -0.15 -0.64
CA THR A 31 10.05 -0.63 -2.04
C THR A 31 9.26 -1.92 -2.22
N THR A 32 9.33 -2.83 -1.24
CA THR A 32 8.53 -4.06 -1.18
C THR A 32 7.03 -3.74 -1.17
N ILE A 33 6.58 -2.81 -0.34
CA ILE A 33 5.17 -2.36 -0.30
C ILE A 33 4.76 -1.77 -1.67
N MET A 34 5.60 -0.92 -2.26
CA MET A 34 5.28 -0.28 -3.54
C MET A 34 5.11 -1.26 -4.71
N TRP A 35 5.88 -2.35 -4.73
CA TRP A 35 5.90 -3.27 -5.88
C TRP A 35 5.00 -4.49 -5.71
N ILE A 36 4.78 -4.93 -4.49
CA ILE A 36 4.11 -6.22 -4.20
C ILE A 36 2.65 -6.02 -3.89
N VAL A 37 2.32 -4.88 -3.30
CA VAL A 37 0.92 -4.59 -3.02
C VAL A 37 0.10 -4.52 -4.32
N PRO A 38 0.56 -3.93 -5.44
CA PRO A 38 -0.09 -4.06 -6.75
C PRO A 38 -0.37 -5.50 -7.18
N LEU A 39 0.56 -6.43 -6.93
CA LEU A 39 0.40 -7.87 -7.25
C LEU A 39 -0.66 -8.55 -6.38
N SER A 40 -1.02 -7.93 -5.24
CA SER A 40 -2.03 -8.41 -4.31
C SER A 40 -3.42 -7.83 -4.55
N GLU A 41 -3.58 -6.90 -5.49
CA GLU A 41 -4.83 -6.14 -5.69
C GLU A 41 -5.97 -6.97 -6.29
N GLY A 42 -5.73 -8.22 -6.64
CA GLY A 42 -6.75 -9.20 -7.04
C GLY A 42 -6.95 -10.35 -6.04
N MET A 43 -6.30 -10.32 -4.88
CA MET A 43 -6.45 -11.37 -3.86
C MET A 43 -7.47 -10.96 -2.80
N ARG A 44 -8.09 -11.95 -2.15
CA ARG A 44 -8.91 -11.72 -0.95
C ARG A 44 -8.07 -11.03 0.12
N GLU A 45 -8.71 -10.17 0.92
CA GLU A 45 -8.01 -9.29 1.89
C GLU A 45 -7.10 -10.08 2.85
N ASP A 46 -7.55 -11.26 3.32
CA ASP A 46 -6.75 -12.13 4.19
C ASP A 46 -5.59 -12.83 3.45
N GLU A 47 -5.79 -13.25 2.21
CA GLU A 47 -4.76 -13.87 1.36
C GLU A 47 -3.67 -12.85 1.02
N SER A 48 -4.07 -11.62 0.68
CA SER A 48 -3.18 -10.48 0.45
C SER A 48 -2.31 -10.19 1.68
N LYS A 49 -2.91 -10.11 2.87
CA LYS A 49 -2.18 -9.90 4.13
C LYS A 49 -1.14 -10.98 4.38
N GLN A 50 -1.50 -12.25 4.20
CA GLN A 50 -0.58 -13.36 4.38
C GLN A 50 0.55 -13.37 3.34
N PHE A 51 0.22 -13.11 2.07
CA PHE A 51 1.19 -13.03 0.99
C PHE A 51 2.21 -11.91 1.23
N ILE A 52 1.74 -10.69 1.53
CA ILE A 52 2.59 -9.54 1.81
C ILE A 52 3.45 -9.80 3.05
N THR A 53 2.86 -10.34 4.12
CA THR A 53 3.59 -10.69 5.35
C THR A 53 4.71 -11.70 5.07
N LYS A 54 4.41 -12.78 4.33
CA LYS A 54 5.40 -13.79 3.95
C LYS A 54 6.50 -13.18 3.08
N HIS A 55 6.14 -12.30 2.17
CA HIS A 55 7.12 -11.65 1.30
C HIS A 55 8.05 -10.73 2.08
N ILE A 56 7.51 -9.86 2.94
CA ILE A 56 8.30 -8.97 3.80
C ILE A 56 9.22 -9.79 4.71
N ALA A 57 8.69 -10.85 5.33
CA ALA A 57 9.47 -11.75 6.18
C ALA A 57 10.66 -12.36 5.42
N LYS A 58 10.45 -12.79 4.18
CA LYS A 58 11.50 -13.35 3.33
C LYS A 58 12.54 -12.30 2.92
N GLN A 59 12.12 -11.11 2.50
CA GLN A 59 13.03 -10.05 2.04
C GLN A 59 13.90 -9.49 3.16
N LEU A 60 13.36 -9.41 4.37
CA LEU A 60 14.06 -8.88 5.53
C LEU A 60 14.67 -9.98 6.41
N GLU A 61 14.59 -11.24 5.98
CA GLU A 61 15.07 -12.42 6.72
C GLU A 61 14.63 -12.42 8.19
N LEU A 62 13.35 -12.10 8.44
CA LEU A 62 12.82 -11.96 9.79
C LEU A 62 12.84 -13.31 10.51
N THR A 63 13.36 -13.32 11.74
CA THR A 63 13.21 -14.45 12.67
C THR A 63 11.74 -14.67 13.04
N GLU A 64 11.40 -15.85 13.54
CA GLU A 64 10.02 -16.15 13.97
C GLU A 64 9.50 -15.17 15.03
N GLU A 65 10.35 -14.77 15.98
CA GLU A 65 9.98 -13.81 17.02
C GLU A 65 9.78 -12.39 16.46
N GLN A 66 10.64 -11.96 15.53
CA GLN A 66 10.43 -10.68 14.82
C GLN A 66 9.15 -10.72 13.96
N LEU A 67 8.87 -11.86 13.33
CA LEU A 67 7.66 -12.03 12.51
C LEU A 67 6.39 -11.98 13.37
N LYS A 68 6.38 -12.61 14.55
CA LYS A 68 5.26 -12.52 15.50
C LYS A 68 4.95 -11.06 15.87
N LEU A 69 5.98 -10.24 16.08
CA LEU A 69 5.84 -8.81 16.39
C LEU A 69 5.45 -7.96 15.18
N ALA A 70 6.02 -8.25 14.00
CA ALA A 70 5.80 -7.48 12.78
C ALA A 70 4.44 -7.75 12.12
N LYS A 71 3.92 -8.98 12.22
CA LYS A 71 2.65 -9.38 11.60
C LYS A 71 1.46 -8.45 11.92
N PRO A 72 1.13 -8.13 13.19
CA PRO A 72 0.02 -7.23 13.49
C PRO A 72 0.24 -5.82 12.92
N ILE A 73 1.49 -5.34 12.87
CA ILE A 73 1.84 -4.02 12.30
C ILE A 73 1.62 -4.02 10.79
N ILE A 74 2.11 -5.05 10.09
CA ILE A 74 1.93 -5.21 8.64
C ILE A 74 0.45 -5.30 8.29
N HIS A 75 -0.32 -6.11 9.02
CA HIS A 75 -1.75 -6.26 8.79
C HIS A 75 -2.51 -4.94 9.00
N ALA A 76 -2.23 -4.21 10.08
CA ALA A 76 -2.84 -2.91 10.33
C ALA A 76 -2.51 -1.88 9.25
N ALA A 77 -1.28 -1.86 8.74
CA ALA A 77 -0.88 -0.99 7.64
C ALA A 77 -1.64 -1.32 6.34
N ILE A 78 -1.83 -2.61 6.04
CA ILE A 78 -2.61 -3.07 4.89
C ILE A 78 -4.08 -2.67 5.04
N ASP A 79 -4.66 -2.86 6.23
CA ASP A 79 -6.05 -2.44 6.52
C ASP A 79 -6.24 -0.94 6.31
N GLN A 80 -5.32 -0.14 6.86
CA GLN A 80 -5.38 1.31 6.69
C GLN A 80 -5.26 1.72 5.22
N ARG A 81 -4.36 1.07 4.46
CA ARG A 81 -4.23 1.31 3.02
C ARG A 81 -5.53 0.96 2.28
N ASN A 82 -6.12 -0.18 2.57
CA ASN A 82 -7.35 -0.62 1.91
C ASN A 82 -8.53 0.31 2.22
N ASN A 83 -8.63 0.79 3.47
CA ASN A 83 -9.63 1.78 3.84
C ASN A 83 -9.45 3.10 3.09
N ARG A 84 -8.22 3.63 3.02
CA ARG A 84 -7.93 4.84 2.22
C ARG A 84 -8.20 4.62 0.73
N ARG A 85 -7.93 3.43 0.20
CA ARG A 85 -8.26 3.08 -1.20
C ARG A 85 -9.77 3.09 -1.43
N ARG A 86 -10.56 2.55 -0.49
CA ARG A 86 -12.04 2.61 -0.54
C ARG A 86 -12.52 4.05 -0.62
N GLU A 87 -12.08 4.89 0.33
CA GLU A 87 -12.42 6.31 0.36
C GLU A 87 -12.08 7.01 -0.96
N PHE A 88 -10.88 6.76 -1.49
CA PHE A 88 -10.44 7.33 -2.77
C PHE A 88 -11.31 6.86 -3.94
N VAL A 89 -11.58 5.56 -4.05
CA VAL A 89 -12.37 4.99 -5.15
C VAL A 89 -13.82 5.49 -5.10
N GLU A 90 -14.42 5.55 -3.92
CA GLU A 90 -15.77 6.08 -3.72
C GLU A 90 -15.84 7.57 -4.10
N ALA A 91 -14.85 8.36 -3.69
CA ALA A 91 -14.76 9.77 -4.07
C ALA A 91 -14.59 9.97 -5.59
N ASP A 92 -13.75 9.16 -6.24
CA ASP A 92 -13.53 9.17 -7.70
C ASP A 92 -14.81 8.81 -8.48
N ILE A 93 -15.54 7.79 -7.99
CA ILE A 93 -16.84 7.38 -8.55
C ILE A 93 -17.86 8.52 -8.44
N LYS A 94 -17.92 9.18 -7.29
CA LYS A 94 -18.83 10.30 -7.06
C LYS A 94 -18.50 11.48 -7.98
N LEU A 95 -17.24 11.91 -7.98
CA LEU A 95 -16.76 13.02 -8.80
C LEU A 95 -17.03 12.79 -10.29
N THR A 96 -16.70 11.61 -10.79
CA THR A 96 -16.93 11.26 -12.21
C THR A 96 -18.41 11.21 -12.55
N GLY A 97 -19.25 10.72 -11.62
CA GLY A 97 -20.70 10.71 -11.78
C GLY A 97 -21.33 12.11 -11.81
N GLU A 98 -20.83 13.02 -10.97
CA GLU A 98 -21.24 14.43 -10.96
C GLU A 98 -20.84 15.14 -12.25
N ALA A 99 -19.59 14.97 -12.70
CA ALA A 99 -19.14 15.50 -13.99
C ALA A 99 -19.98 14.97 -15.16
N PHE A 100 -20.32 13.68 -15.17
CA PHE A 100 -21.20 13.13 -16.20
C PHE A 100 -22.61 13.74 -16.16
N LYS A 101 -23.16 14.03 -14.96
CA LYS A 101 -24.46 14.67 -14.80
C LYS A 101 -24.47 16.08 -15.40
N GLU A 102 -23.41 16.85 -15.20
CA GLU A 102 -23.25 18.19 -15.79
C GLU A 102 -23.16 18.13 -17.32
N MET A 103 -22.42 17.14 -17.85
CA MET A 103 -22.30 16.95 -19.30
C MET A 103 -23.62 16.54 -19.98
N LYS A 104 -24.60 15.98 -19.28
CA LYS A 104 -25.87 15.53 -19.91
C LYS A 104 -26.58 16.65 -20.69
N GLY A 105 -26.45 17.91 -20.26
CA GLY A 105 -27.11 19.05 -20.90
C GLY A 105 -26.62 19.36 -22.32
N ILE A 106 -25.43 18.88 -22.70
CA ILE A 106 -24.81 19.13 -24.00
C ILE A 106 -24.79 17.90 -24.91
N LEU A 107 -25.32 16.77 -24.44
CA LEU A 107 -25.32 15.49 -25.16
C LEU A 107 -26.69 15.16 -25.73
N ASN A 108 -26.70 14.45 -26.86
CA ASN A 108 -27.92 13.86 -27.40
C ASN A 108 -28.30 12.55 -26.67
N GLN A 109 -29.49 12.02 -26.95
CA GLN A 109 -30.01 10.83 -26.27
C GLN A 109 -29.16 9.57 -26.48
N GLU A 110 -28.56 9.39 -27.65
CA GLU A 110 -27.70 8.22 -27.94
C GLU A 110 -26.39 8.31 -27.15
N GLN A 111 -25.76 9.49 -27.13
CA GLN A 111 -24.56 9.77 -26.35
C GLN A 111 -24.78 9.59 -24.85
N ILE A 112 -25.95 10.01 -24.33
CA ILE A 112 -26.32 9.80 -22.93
C ILE A 112 -26.39 8.30 -22.60
N LYS A 113 -27.04 7.49 -23.44
CA LYS A 113 -27.14 6.03 -23.24
C LYS A 113 -25.76 5.36 -23.26
N MET A 114 -24.89 5.76 -24.18
CA MET A 114 -23.51 5.28 -24.23
C MET A 114 -22.74 5.69 -22.97
N GLY A 115 -22.82 6.96 -22.57
CA GLY A 115 -22.13 7.48 -21.39
C GLY A 115 -22.56 6.80 -20.09
N VAL A 116 -23.86 6.51 -19.92
CA VAL A 116 -24.37 5.71 -18.80
C VAL A 116 -23.74 4.32 -18.79
N THR A 117 -23.70 3.65 -19.94
CA THR A 117 -23.11 2.30 -20.06
C THR A 117 -21.61 2.30 -19.75
N MET A 118 -20.89 3.32 -20.24
CA MET A 118 -19.46 3.49 -19.96
C MET A 118 -19.21 3.74 -18.47
N LEU A 119 -19.97 4.66 -17.87
CA LEU A 119 -19.87 4.98 -16.45
C LEU A 119 -20.15 3.76 -15.58
N GLU A 120 -21.16 2.96 -15.93
CA GLU A 120 -21.52 1.75 -15.18
C GLU A 120 -20.42 0.67 -15.27
N ARG A 121 -19.91 0.38 -16.47
CA ARG A 121 -18.79 -0.57 -16.64
C ARG A 121 -17.54 -0.12 -15.90
N TRP A 122 -17.23 1.18 -15.97
CA TRP A 122 -16.10 1.76 -15.26
C TRP A 122 -16.27 1.68 -13.74
N LYS A 123 -17.46 2.02 -13.21
CA LYS A 123 -17.80 1.86 -11.79
C LYS A 123 -17.62 0.42 -11.33
N GLN A 124 -18.15 -0.55 -12.08
CA GLN A 124 -17.95 -1.96 -11.78
C GLN A 124 -16.47 -2.34 -11.74
N GLY A 125 -15.67 -1.86 -12.70
CA GLY A 125 -14.21 -2.05 -12.70
C GLY A 125 -13.53 -1.48 -11.46
N LYS A 126 -13.94 -0.29 -11.02
CA LYS A 126 -13.40 0.37 -9.82
C LYS A 126 -13.82 -0.31 -8.52
N THR A 127 -15.08 -0.73 -8.41
CA THR A 127 -15.61 -1.42 -7.22
C THR A 127 -14.92 -2.77 -6.99
N ARG A 128 -14.49 -3.47 -8.04
CA ARG A 128 -13.70 -4.70 -7.92
C ARG A 128 -12.38 -4.50 -7.16
N LEU A 129 -11.81 -3.30 -7.20
CA LEU A 129 -10.55 -2.98 -6.52
C LEU A 129 -10.70 -2.81 -5.00
N ILE A 130 -11.94 -2.75 -4.51
CA ILE A 130 -12.27 -2.49 -3.11
C ILE A 130 -13.20 -3.55 -2.49
N ASP A 131 -13.74 -4.45 -3.30
CA ASP A 131 -14.54 -5.59 -2.85
C ASP A 131 -13.66 -6.64 -2.15
N LYS A 132 -13.98 -6.91 -0.89
CA LYS A 132 -13.25 -7.85 -0.02
C LYS A 132 -13.34 -9.31 -0.48
N ASN A 133 -14.33 -9.61 -1.33
CA ASN A 133 -14.63 -10.96 -1.81
C ASN A 133 -14.22 -11.18 -3.28
N PHE A 134 -13.55 -10.21 -3.90
CA PHE A 134 -13.11 -10.34 -5.28
C PHE A 134 -11.99 -11.39 -5.39
N LYS A 135 -12.06 -12.22 -6.44
CA LYS A 135 -11.24 -13.42 -6.67
C LYS A 135 -10.58 -13.34 -8.04
#